data_AF-A0A834CA91-F1
#
_entry.id   AF-A0A834CA91-F1
#
_cell.length_a   1.000
_cell.length_b   1.000
_cell.length_c   1.000
_cell.angle_alpha   90.00
_cell.angle_beta   90.00
_cell.angle_gamma   90.00
#
_symmetry.space_group_name_H-M   'P 1'
#
loop_
_entity.id
_entity.type
_entity.pdbx_description
1 polymer ?
#
loop_
_entity_poly.entity_id
_entity_poly.type
_entity_poly.pdbx_seq_one_letter_code
_entity_poly.pdbx_strand_id
1 'polypeptide(L)'
;MLTRNCLLLFLWILVNAGSVSSLRPPSSPLGRSRTGREHARSSAGSARNGAAGFQRVKRGWVWNQFFVLEEYMGSDPQYVGKLHTDLDKGDSLVKYTLSGEGAGSIFTIDQTTGDIHALRSLDREEKPYYTLRAQACGH
;
A
#
# COMPACT_ATOMS: atom_id res chain seq x y z
N MET A 1 31.14 -12.03 1.01
CA MET A 1 30.81 -11.39 2.31
C MET A 1 29.30 -11.27 2.45
N LEU A 2 28.61 -12.39 2.69
CA LEU A 2 27.15 -12.47 2.63
C LEU A 2 26.54 -13.17 3.88
N THR A 3 27.15 -13.01 5.05
CA THR A 3 26.76 -13.78 6.25
C THR A 3 26.33 -12.93 7.44
N ARG A 4 26.08 -11.63 7.25
CA ARG A 4 25.78 -10.73 8.38
C ARG A 4 24.50 -9.92 8.24
N ASN A 5 23.48 -10.51 7.60
CA ASN A 5 22.12 -9.97 7.64
C ASN A 5 21.02 -11.02 7.85
N CYS A 6 21.32 -12.32 7.75
CA CYS A 6 20.32 -13.37 7.99
C CYS A 6 20.03 -13.63 9.48
N LEU A 7 20.98 -13.36 10.39
CA LEU A 7 20.79 -13.61 11.82
C LEU A 7 19.87 -12.60 12.51
N LEU A 8 19.65 -11.42 11.92
CA LEU A 8 18.75 -10.40 12.49
C LEU A 8 17.28 -10.59 12.10
N LEU A 9 16.98 -11.43 11.11
CA LEU A 9 15.60 -11.81 10.76
C LEU A 9 15.11 -13.02 11.57
N PHE A 10 16.00 -13.85 12.11
CA PHE A 10 15.62 -15.01 12.93
C PHE A 10 15.26 -14.66 14.38
N LEU A 11 15.82 -13.59 14.95
CA LEU A 11 15.52 -13.21 16.34
C LEU A 11 14.12 -12.57 16.51
N TRP A 12 13.48 -12.14 15.43
CA TRP A 12 12.14 -11.52 15.52
C TRP A 12 10.97 -12.51 15.40
N ILE A 13 11.23 -13.80 15.15
CA ILE A 13 10.19 -14.83 14.97
C ILE A 13 9.90 -15.61 16.26
N LEU A 14 10.80 -15.63 17.25
CA LEU A 14 10.69 -16.52 18.41
C LEU A 14 9.90 -16.00 19.63
N VAL A 15 9.38 -14.77 19.62
CA VAL A 15 8.69 -14.20 20.81
C VAL A 15 7.17 -14.38 20.79
N ASN A 16 6.57 -15.03 19.79
CA ASN A 16 5.13 -15.29 19.80
C ASN A 16 4.77 -16.75 19.45
N ALA A 17 5.39 -17.68 20.15
CA ALA A 17 5.01 -19.09 20.16
C ALA A 17 4.63 -19.51 21.58
N GLY A 18 3.33 -19.40 21.89
CA GLY A 18 2.69 -19.97 23.08
C GLY A 18 1.26 -19.48 23.13
N SER A 19 0.21 -20.28 22.99
CA SER A 19 0.05 -21.71 23.11
C SER A 19 -1.16 -22.15 22.28
N VAL A 20 -1.04 -23.29 21.59
CA VAL A 20 -2.14 -24.02 20.96
C VAL A 20 -2.89 -24.72 22.11
N SER A 21 -4.20 -24.61 22.31
CA SER A 21 -5.22 -25.48 21.72
C SER A 21 -6.50 -25.35 22.58
N SER A 22 -7.70 -25.36 21.98
CA SER A 22 -8.72 -26.39 22.28
C SER A 22 -9.95 -26.21 21.38
N LEU A 23 -10.23 -27.28 20.64
CA LEU A 23 -11.37 -27.44 19.74
C LEU A 23 -12.64 -27.78 20.53
N ARG A 24 -13.76 -27.09 20.27
CA ARG A 24 -15.12 -27.71 20.22
C ARG A 24 -16.21 -26.77 19.64
N PRO A 25 -17.07 -27.23 18.72
CA PRO A 25 -18.37 -26.60 18.38
C PRO A 25 -19.51 -27.33 19.16
N PRO A 26 -20.82 -27.11 18.91
CA PRO A 26 -21.61 -25.92 18.54
C PRO A 26 -22.78 -25.68 19.56
N SER A 27 -23.60 -24.63 19.39
CA SER A 27 -25.08 -24.68 19.48
C SER A 27 -25.71 -23.29 19.45
N SER A 28 -26.50 -23.04 18.41
CA SER A 28 -27.50 -21.96 18.40
C SER A 28 -28.72 -22.44 19.19
N PRO A 29 -29.45 -21.54 19.86
CA PRO A 29 -30.90 -21.64 19.75
C PRO A 29 -31.60 -20.34 19.36
N LEU A 30 -32.60 -20.61 18.53
CA LEU A 30 -33.74 -19.83 18.09
C LEU A 30 -34.45 -19.12 19.27
N GLY A 31 -35.03 -17.96 18.97
CA GLY A 31 -35.49 -16.98 19.96
C GLY A 31 -36.76 -17.32 20.74
N ARG A 32 -37.06 -16.47 21.72
CA ARG A 32 -38.42 -16.23 22.22
C ARG A 32 -38.50 -14.92 23.02
N SER A 33 -39.48 -14.10 22.69
CA SER A 33 -39.93 -12.90 23.41
C SER A 33 -40.49 -13.25 24.81
N ARG A 34 -40.20 -12.41 25.82
CA ARG A 34 -41.20 -11.84 26.77
C ARG A 34 -40.58 -10.88 27.81
N THR A 35 -41.20 -9.70 27.84
CA THR A 35 -41.35 -8.64 28.86
C THR A 35 -40.89 -8.89 30.32
N GLY A 36 -40.18 -7.89 30.89
CA GLY A 36 -40.67 -7.13 32.06
C GLY A 36 -40.14 -7.42 33.49
N ARG A 37 -39.21 -6.56 33.93
CA ARG A 37 -39.11 -5.82 35.22
C ARG A 37 -38.64 -6.49 36.56
N GLU A 38 -37.48 -5.97 37.01
CA GLU A 38 -36.98 -5.56 38.35
C GLU A 38 -37.02 -6.50 39.60
N HIS A 39 -35.85 -6.80 40.21
CA HIS A 39 -35.29 -6.15 41.42
C HIS A 39 -34.08 -6.92 42.01
N ALA A 40 -33.19 -6.16 42.69
CA ALA A 40 -32.25 -6.55 43.76
C ALA A 40 -30.74 -6.82 43.46
N ARG A 41 -29.95 -5.76 43.70
CA ARG A 41 -28.73 -5.66 44.55
C ARG A 41 -27.72 -6.83 44.60
N SER A 42 -26.49 -6.55 44.15
CA SER A 42 -25.29 -6.26 44.98
C SER A 42 -23.98 -6.91 44.53
N SER A 43 -22.92 -6.09 44.71
CA SER A 43 -21.52 -6.42 44.91
C SER A 43 -20.63 -6.78 43.70
N ALA A 44 -19.74 -5.82 43.43
CA ALA A 44 -18.30 -5.98 43.27
C ALA A 44 -17.77 -7.15 42.41
N GLY A 45 -17.34 -6.82 41.20
CA GLY A 45 -16.52 -7.68 40.37
C GLY A 45 -15.77 -6.87 39.31
N SER A 46 -14.53 -6.53 39.65
CA SER A 46 -13.38 -6.29 38.77
C SER A 46 -13.63 -6.10 37.26
N ALA A 47 -13.42 -4.87 36.78
CA ALA A 47 -12.70 -4.62 35.53
C ALA A 47 -12.40 -3.12 35.44
N ARG A 48 -11.30 -2.68 36.08
CA ARG A 48 -10.61 -1.47 35.61
C ARG A 48 -9.99 -1.84 34.26
N ASN A 49 -10.83 -1.89 33.24
CA ASN A 49 -10.43 -2.10 31.87
C ASN A 49 -9.46 -0.99 31.53
N GLY A 50 -8.18 -1.34 31.44
CA GLY A 50 -7.17 -0.58 30.74
C GLY A 50 -7.57 -0.49 29.28
N ALA A 51 -8.54 0.38 28.97
CA ALA A 51 -8.74 0.90 27.64
C ALA A 51 -7.64 1.96 27.42
N ALA A 52 -6.38 1.53 27.46
CA ALA A 52 -5.35 2.20 26.69
C ALA A 52 -5.78 2.00 25.24
N GLY A 53 -6.60 2.95 24.75
CA GLY A 53 -7.13 2.90 23.41
C GLY A 53 -5.96 2.74 22.47
N PHE A 54 -5.91 1.62 21.76
CA PHE A 54 -4.98 1.46 20.66
C PHE A 54 -5.29 2.57 19.67
N GLN A 55 -4.48 3.63 19.71
CA GLN A 55 -4.55 4.72 18.75
C GLN A 55 -4.23 4.08 17.41
N ARG A 56 -5.27 3.91 16.59
CA ARG A 56 -5.11 3.45 15.22
C ARG A 56 -4.27 4.50 14.50
N VAL A 57 -2.98 4.23 14.35
CA VAL A 57 -2.12 4.98 13.44
C VAL A 57 -2.68 4.77 12.04
N LYS A 58 -3.19 5.84 11.42
CA LYS A 58 -3.56 5.78 10.01
C LYS A 58 -2.29 5.41 9.25
N ARG A 59 -2.29 4.26 8.57
CA ARG A 59 -1.23 3.91 7.62
C ARG A 59 -1.14 5.05 6.60
N GLY A 60 0.04 5.67 6.50
CA GLY A 60 0.29 6.78 5.59
C GLY A 60 0.12 6.35 4.13
N TRP A 61 -0.13 7.33 3.26
CA TRP A 61 -0.22 7.10 1.83
C TRP A 61 1.16 6.73 1.29
N VAL A 62 1.24 5.59 0.60
CA VAL A 62 2.37 5.32 -0.30
C VAL A 62 2.05 6.04 -1.58
N TRP A 63 2.84 7.06 -1.90
CA TRP A 63 2.72 7.80 -3.15
C TRP A 63 3.35 7.00 -4.29
N ASN A 64 2.77 7.12 -5.47
CA ASN A 64 3.05 6.32 -6.67
C ASN A 64 4.54 6.07 -6.92
N GLN A 65 4.95 4.80 -6.82
CA GLN A 65 6.25 4.31 -7.24
C GLN A 65 6.03 3.33 -8.39
N PHE A 66 6.76 3.52 -9.48
CA PHE A 66 6.76 2.60 -10.62
C PHE A 66 8.04 1.76 -10.59
N PHE A 67 7.93 0.50 -11.02
CA PHE A 67 9.07 -0.42 -11.12
C PHE A 67 9.36 -0.66 -12.60
N VAL A 68 10.63 -0.57 -12.96
CA VAL A 68 11.13 -0.80 -14.32
C VAL A 68 12.18 -1.89 -14.23
N LEU A 69 12.15 -2.85 -15.16
CA LEU A 69 13.19 -3.89 -15.20
C LEU A 69 14.50 -3.28 -15.72
N GLU A 70 15.59 -3.59 -15.04
CA GLU A 70 16.94 -3.31 -15.53
C GLU A 70 17.26 -4.16 -16.77
N GLU A 71 18.24 -3.73 -17.56
CA GLU A 71 18.77 -4.48 -18.72
C GLU A 71 17.79 -4.78 -19.87
N TYR A 72 16.71 -3.99 -20.03
CA TYR A 72 15.89 -4.10 -21.24
C TYR A 72 16.69 -3.66 -22.48
N MET A 73 17.17 -4.65 -23.24
CA MET A 73 17.95 -4.49 -24.48
C MET A 73 17.08 -4.38 -25.74
N GLY A 74 15.77 -4.16 -25.60
CA GLY A 74 14.86 -4.08 -26.74
C GLY A 74 14.91 -2.71 -27.45
N SER A 75 14.48 -2.69 -28.72
CA SER A 75 14.36 -1.45 -29.52
C SER A 75 13.20 -0.57 -29.09
N ASP A 76 12.23 -1.13 -28.37
CA ASP A 76 10.94 -0.49 -28.14
C ASP A 76 10.90 0.19 -26.76
N PRO A 77 10.22 1.33 -26.61
CA PRO A 77 10.06 1.95 -25.30
C PRO A 77 9.39 1.01 -24.28
N GLN A 78 10.00 0.83 -23.12
CA GLN A 78 9.46 -0.02 -22.06
C GLN A 78 8.37 0.71 -21.29
N TYR A 79 7.18 0.12 -21.20
CA TYR A 79 6.09 0.70 -20.42
C TYR A 79 6.41 0.71 -18.92
N VAL A 80 6.28 1.89 -18.30
CA VAL A 80 6.59 2.14 -16.88
C VAL A 80 5.31 2.21 -16.05
N GLY A 81 4.28 2.84 -16.60
CA GLY A 81 3.02 3.09 -15.90
C GLY A 81 2.18 4.15 -16.57
N LYS A 82 1.11 4.57 -15.91
CA LYS A 82 0.17 5.56 -16.44
C LYS A 82 -0.20 6.57 -15.37
N LEU A 83 -0.27 7.83 -15.77
CA LEU A 83 -0.87 8.89 -14.98
C LEU A 83 -2.33 9.05 -15.34
N HIS A 84 -3.14 9.30 -14.33
CA HIS A 84 -4.54 9.57 -14.50
C HIS A 84 -4.98 10.59 -13.46
N THR A 85 -5.89 11.48 -13.85
CA THR A 85 -6.56 12.42 -12.95
C THR A 85 -8.06 12.20 -13.05
N ASP A 86 -8.76 12.33 -11.94
CA ASP A 86 -10.23 12.18 -11.90
C ASP A 86 -10.96 13.22 -12.79
N LEU A 87 -10.26 14.29 -13.18
CA LEU A 87 -10.77 15.31 -14.11
C LEU A 87 -10.80 14.82 -15.56
N ASP A 88 -10.05 13.77 -15.89
CA ASP A 88 -9.95 13.23 -17.24
C ASP A 88 -11.08 12.24 -17.50
N LYS A 89 -12.11 12.69 -18.21
CA LYS A 89 -13.28 11.87 -18.57
C LYS A 89 -13.12 11.11 -19.89
N GLY A 90 -11.93 11.17 -20.51
CA GLY A 90 -11.68 10.59 -21.83
C GLY A 90 -11.97 11.54 -23.00
N ASP A 91 -12.25 12.81 -22.73
CA ASP A 91 -12.49 13.84 -23.75
C ASP A 91 -11.19 14.51 -24.25
N SER A 92 -10.01 14.02 -23.81
CA SER A 92 -8.69 14.56 -24.14
C SER A 92 -8.50 16.06 -23.81
N LEU A 93 -9.31 16.58 -22.87
CA LEU A 93 -9.23 17.96 -22.37
C LEU A 93 -8.09 18.17 -21.37
N VAL A 94 -7.58 17.08 -20.81
CA VAL A 94 -6.45 17.09 -19.89
C VAL A 94 -5.17 16.78 -20.67
N LYS A 95 -4.14 17.60 -20.47
CA LYS A 95 -2.80 17.34 -21.00
C LYS A 95 -1.86 16.95 -19.88
N TYR A 96 -1.23 15.80 -20.04
CA TYR A 96 -0.22 15.30 -19.13
C TYR A 96 1.16 15.76 -19.54
N THR A 97 1.94 16.28 -18.59
CA THR A 97 3.33 16.66 -18.81
C THR A 97 4.22 16.03 -17.75
N LEU A 98 5.42 15.63 -18.17
CA LEU A 98 6.43 15.00 -17.31
C LEU A 98 7.69 15.88 -17.30
N SER A 99 8.22 16.09 -16.11
CA SER A 99 9.43 16.89 -15.86
C SER A 99 10.28 16.24 -14.78
N GLY A 100 11.53 16.68 -14.63
CA GLY A 100 12.47 16.13 -13.65
C GLY A 100 13.54 15.26 -14.30
N GLU A 101 14.04 14.29 -13.54
CA GLU A 101 15.23 13.53 -13.94
C GLU A 101 14.96 12.60 -15.12
N GLY A 102 15.66 12.79 -16.24
CA GLY A 102 15.51 11.96 -17.42
C GLY A 102 14.21 12.19 -18.21
N ALA A 103 13.37 13.15 -17.83
CA ALA A 103 12.17 13.49 -18.62
C ALA A 103 12.57 13.96 -20.03
N GLY A 104 11.89 13.45 -21.05
CA GLY A 104 12.14 13.74 -22.47
C GLY A 104 13.36 13.04 -23.08
N SER A 105 14.18 12.34 -22.29
CA SER A 105 15.38 11.64 -22.79
C SER A 105 15.41 10.16 -22.40
N ILE A 106 15.13 9.86 -21.14
CA ILE A 106 15.02 8.51 -20.59
C ILE A 106 13.56 8.14 -20.42
N PHE A 107 12.75 9.04 -19.88
CA PHE A 107 11.32 8.83 -19.66
C PHE A 107 10.51 9.76 -20.56
N THR A 108 9.50 9.23 -21.23
CA THR A 108 8.54 10.00 -22.02
C THR A 108 7.13 9.73 -21.52
N ILE A 109 6.22 10.67 -21.79
CA ILE A 109 4.79 10.54 -21.49
C ILE A 109 3.96 10.87 -22.73
N ASP A 110 2.93 10.09 -22.99
CA ASP A 110 1.88 10.48 -23.91
C ASP A 110 1.02 11.57 -23.25
N GLN A 111 0.97 12.75 -23.87
CA GLN A 111 0.26 13.91 -23.31
C GLN A 111 -1.25 13.72 -23.25
N THR A 112 -1.81 12.82 -24.04
CA THR A 112 -3.24 12.55 -24.16
C THR A 112 -3.65 11.41 -23.25
N THR A 113 -2.90 10.31 -23.26
CA THR A 113 -3.27 9.11 -22.48
C THR A 113 -2.69 9.12 -21.07
N GLY A 114 -1.56 9.79 -20.84
CA GLY A 114 -0.81 9.74 -19.60
C GLY A 114 0.12 8.52 -19.48
N ASP A 115 0.29 7.73 -20.53
CA ASP A 115 1.16 6.55 -20.52
C ASP A 115 2.64 6.95 -20.50
N ILE A 116 3.39 6.43 -19.53
CA ILE A 116 4.82 6.69 -19.33
C ILE A 116 5.63 5.51 -19.85
N HIS A 117 6.66 5.81 -20.63
CA HIS A 117 7.61 4.82 -21.14
C HIS A 117 9.06 5.22 -20.85
N ALA A 118 9.92 4.23 -20.67
CA ALA A 118 11.36 4.36 -20.65
C ALA A 118 11.92 4.09 -22.05
N LEU A 119 12.68 5.02 -22.60
CA LEU A 119 13.26 4.97 -23.94
C LEU A 119 14.57 4.20 -24.01
N ARG A 120 15.19 3.92 -22.86
CA ARG A 120 16.51 3.27 -22.76
C ARG A 120 16.53 2.35 -21.54
N SER A 121 17.45 1.39 -21.53
CA SER A 121 17.73 0.56 -20.37
C SER A 121 18.16 1.40 -19.17
N LEU A 122 17.77 0.96 -17.98
CA LEU A 122 18.18 1.54 -16.71
C LEU A 122 19.12 0.57 -16.02
N ASP A 123 20.18 1.11 -15.41
CA ASP A 123 21.09 0.38 -14.55
C ASP A 123 20.97 0.90 -13.12
N ARG A 124 20.60 0.01 -12.21
CA ARG A 124 20.42 0.34 -10.79
C ARG A 124 21.75 0.68 -10.12
N GLU A 125 22.86 0.09 -10.56
CA GLU A 125 24.19 0.34 -10.01
C GLU A 125 24.66 1.75 -10.36
N GLU A 126 24.31 2.23 -11.56
CA GLU A 126 24.53 3.62 -11.97
C GLU A 126 23.57 4.57 -11.25
N LYS A 127 22.26 4.30 -11.30
CA LYS A 127 21.25 5.14 -10.67
C LYS A 127 20.03 4.33 -10.19
N PRO A 128 19.85 4.17 -8.87
CA PRO A 128 18.80 3.30 -8.34
C PRO A 128 17.40 3.92 -8.34
N TYR A 129 17.28 5.25 -8.44
CA TYR A 129 15.99 5.95 -8.39
C TYR A 129 16.01 7.21 -9.26
N TYR A 130 14.87 7.49 -9.90
CA TYR A 130 14.62 8.73 -10.62
C TYR A 130 13.45 9.49 -10.00
N THR A 131 13.64 10.79 -9.78
CA THR A 131 12.57 11.68 -9.29
C THR A 131 11.97 12.47 -10.44
N LEU A 132 10.70 12.18 -10.72
CA LEU A 132 9.92 12.84 -11.76
C LEU A 132 8.77 13.61 -11.14
N ARG A 133 8.40 14.72 -11.77
CA ARG A 133 7.22 15.52 -11.45
C ARG A 133 6.27 15.51 -12.64
N ALA A 134 5.04 15.10 -12.35
CA ALA A 134 3.96 15.14 -13.31
C ALA A 134 3.04 16.34 -13.08
N GLN A 135 2.45 16.84 -14.16
CA GLN A 135 1.36 17.81 -14.12
C GLN A 135 0.26 17.38 -15.08
N ALA A 136 -0.98 17.72 -14.72
CA ALA A 136 -2.15 17.55 -15.56
C ALA A 136 -2.84 18.91 -15.64
N CYS A 137 -2.81 19.56 -16.80
CA CYS A 137 -3.53 20.79 -17.03
C CYS A 137 -4.80 20.50 -17.85
N GLY A 138 -5.95 20.78 -17.25
CA GLY A 138 -7.21 20.85 -17.99
C GLY A 138 -7.26 22.15 -18.79
N HIS A 139 -7.85 22.10 -19.99
CA HIS A 139 -8.15 23.29 -20.77
C HIS A 139 -9.35 24.07 -20.20
#